data_AF-A0A851FTU6-F1
#
_entry.id   AF-A0A851FTU6-F1
#
_cell.length_a   1.000
_cell.length_b   1.000
_cell.length_c   1.000
_cell.angle_alpha   90.00
_cell.angle_beta   90.00
_cell.angle_gamma   90.00
#
_symmetry.space_group_name_H-M   'P 1'
#
loop_
_entity.id
_entity.type
_entity.pdbx_description
1 polymer ?
#
loop_
_entity_poly.entity_id
_entity_poly.type
_entity_poly.pdbx_seq_one_letter_code
_entity_poly.pdbx_strand_id
1 'polypeptide(L)'
;VLLVRNRREFSALGSKCPHYGAPLSKGVLRGERLRCPWHGACFNIRTGDIEEYPSLDCISCFKVTVEDGKVFVTAKKKVPTLPAVPEHEQHLELGRCLVNQNTMLLLGGGVAALVCAETLRQEGFTGRIIMATREKHVPYDKSKLSKEMDLKAEEIYLRKPEFLKARGIEFWTEKEAVSVDFQKQRVHFMDGSCQKYHQLLIATGSHSRFLKVPGADLQNVYPLQTPEDSSKILELATGRNVVIVGASFVGTRLDQASRLPAPARDTNGSSLQPGAAAELPAWFLAGCSCFYSSTAWNFLVNTQTSPFQMLQNKGVKFHMKTELCELKGKDGKVTEAVLANGEKLPADVVVVGVGSIPSSAFLKGTSIARDDNGAILVDLHMQTNIPNVFAAGDVVSFPVALLNGDQSSIHHQQVAEAHGHFAALNMLKKERDLHTVPFFWTTLLGKSIRYAGCGKGYTDTVVKGSLEQQKFLIFYIRDGHVTAAASLNCDPMVSLIAEVLYLGKQISKEEAE
;
A
#
# COMPACT_ATOMS: atom_id res chain seq x y z
N VAL A 1 12.66 20.79 13.93
CA VAL A 1 13.34 19.74 14.71
C VAL A 1 12.36 19.24 15.77
N LEU A 2 12.27 17.93 15.96
CA LEU A 2 11.55 17.28 17.05
C LEU A 2 12.58 16.86 18.10
N LEU A 3 12.50 17.43 19.29
CA LEU A 3 13.30 16.97 20.42
C LEU A 3 12.55 15.82 21.11
N VAL A 4 13.20 14.67 21.23
CA VAL A 4 12.66 13.48 21.88
C VAL A 4 13.42 13.26 23.17
N ARG A 5 12.68 13.15 24.28
CA ARG A 5 13.23 12.71 25.57
C ARG A 5 12.81 11.28 25.80
N ASN A 6 13.78 10.36 25.83
CA ASN A 6 13.56 8.98 26.21
C ASN A 6 14.30 8.69 27.52
N ARG A 7 13.55 8.55 28.62
CA ARG A 7 14.10 8.47 29.98
C ARG A 7 14.98 9.71 30.31
N ARG A 8 16.30 9.52 30.44
CA ARG A 8 17.29 10.56 30.75
C ARG A 8 18.06 11.03 29.51
N GLU A 9 17.81 10.43 28.35
CA GLU A 9 18.51 10.73 27.12
C GLU A 9 17.66 11.60 26.21
N PHE A 10 18.35 12.43 25.42
CA PHE A 10 17.74 13.34 24.46
C PHE A 10 18.27 13.03 23.07
N SER A 11 17.36 12.93 22.11
CA SER A 11 17.68 12.90 20.69
C SER A 11 16.90 13.97 19.95
N ALA A 12 17.37 14.36 18.77
CA ALA A 12 16.74 15.37 17.95
C ALA A 12 16.61 14.87 16.51
N LEU A 13 15.39 14.94 15.99
CA LEU A 13 14.98 14.36 14.72
C LEU A 13 14.30 15.40 13.82
N GLY A 14 14.11 15.08 12.55
CA GLY A 14 13.14 15.76 11.70
C GLY A 14 11.74 15.72 12.32
N SER A 15 10.99 16.81 12.23
CA SER A 15 9.69 16.93 12.92
C SER A 15 8.49 16.43 12.11
N LYS A 16 8.70 16.02 10.86
CA LYS A 16 7.67 15.54 9.95
C LYS A 16 8.05 14.16 9.42
N CYS A 17 7.06 13.28 9.30
CA CYS A 17 7.21 11.99 8.65
C CYS A 17 7.54 12.20 7.16
N PRO A 18 8.60 11.56 6.62
CA PRO A 18 9.00 11.74 5.21
C PRO A 18 7.96 11.23 4.21
N HIS A 19 7.13 10.26 4.59
CA HIS A 19 6.04 9.75 3.74
C HIS A 19 5.11 10.89 3.30
N TYR A 20 4.22 11.36 4.17
CA TYR A 20 3.16 12.33 3.83
C TYR A 20 3.13 13.54 4.80
N GLY A 21 4.27 13.84 5.42
CA GLY A 21 4.45 15.07 6.20
C GLY A 21 3.78 15.12 7.58
N ALA A 22 3.29 13.99 8.09
CA ALA A 22 2.62 13.91 9.39
C ALA A 22 3.47 14.51 10.53
N PRO A 23 2.90 15.32 11.43
CA PRO A 23 3.65 15.88 12.55
C PRO A 23 4.00 14.78 13.55
N LEU A 24 5.28 14.44 13.65
CA LEU A 24 5.76 13.35 14.52
C LEU A 24 5.66 13.66 16.01
N SER A 25 5.50 14.93 16.37
CA SER A 25 5.14 15.34 17.74
C SER A 25 3.78 14.81 18.20
N LYS A 26 2.91 14.39 17.27
CA LYS A 26 1.64 13.72 17.56
C LYS A 26 1.73 12.19 17.45
N GLY A 27 2.92 11.65 17.17
CA GLY A 27 3.18 10.22 17.03
C GLY A 27 3.20 9.48 18.35
N VAL A 28 3.46 8.17 18.27
CA VAL A 28 3.58 7.30 19.44
C VAL A 28 5.03 6.96 19.67
N LEU A 29 5.53 7.27 20.87
CA LEU A 29 6.86 6.89 21.33
C LEU A 29 6.77 5.68 22.26
N ARG A 30 7.43 4.57 21.89
CA ARG A 30 7.57 3.35 22.70
C ARG A 30 8.99 2.80 22.57
N GLY A 31 9.73 2.77 23.68
CA GLY A 31 11.14 2.42 23.65
C GLY A 31 11.93 3.38 22.76
N GLU A 32 12.63 2.85 21.76
CA GLU A 32 13.38 3.64 20.78
C GLU A 32 12.62 3.86 19.47
N ARG A 33 11.33 3.51 19.43
CA ARG A 33 10.48 3.55 18.24
C ARG A 33 9.53 4.72 18.29
N LEU A 34 9.55 5.54 17.26
CA LEU A 34 8.63 6.65 17.05
C LEU A 34 7.73 6.38 15.84
N ARG A 35 6.47 6.04 16.11
CA ARG A 35 5.48 5.75 15.07
C ARG A 35 4.69 6.98 14.65
N CYS A 36 4.62 7.17 13.34
CA CYS A 36 3.82 8.17 12.65
C CYS A 36 2.32 8.00 12.97
N PRO A 37 1.62 9.08 13.37
CA PRO A 37 0.23 8.99 13.80
C PRO A 37 -0.77 8.75 12.66
N TRP A 38 -0.37 9.01 11.41
CA TRP A 38 -1.28 8.95 10.26
C TRP A 38 -1.17 7.65 9.47
N HIS A 39 0.04 7.17 9.23
CA HIS A 39 0.28 6.13 8.23
C HIS A 39 1.02 4.91 8.78
N GLY A 40 1.41 4.93 10.06
CA GLY A 40 2.03 3.78 10.71
C GLY A 40 3.52 3.61 10.50
N ALA A 41 4.16 4.42 9.63
CA ALA A 41 5.62 4.42 9.47
C ALA A 41 6.32 4.64 10.82
N CYS A 42 7.35 3.86 11.12
CA CYS A 42 8.04 3.90 12.39
C CYS A 42 9.52 4.16 12.18
N PHE A 43 10.13 4.89 13.12
CA PHE A 43 11.53 5.30 13.00
C PHE A 43 12.28 5.12 14.30
N ASN A 44 13.56 4.79 14.19
CA ASN A 44 14.47 4.73 15.33
C ASN A 44 14.79 6.14 15.81
N ILE A 45 14.61 6.42 17.10
CA ILE A 45 14.82 7.78 17.63
C ILE A 45 16.29 8.19 17.74
N ARG A 46 17.23 7.26 17.59
CA ARG A 46 18.68 7.53 17.65
C ARG A 46 19.25 7.73 16.25
N THR A 47 18.96 6.78 15.36
CA THR A 47 19.55 6.75 14.02
C THR A 47 18.69 7.44 12.98
N GLY A 48 17.38 7.57 13.24
CA GLY A 48 16.42 8.09 12.27
C GLY A 48 15.98 7.07 11.23
N ASP A 49 16.50 5.84 11.32
CA ASP A 49 16.24 4.78 10.34
C ASP A 49 14.79 4.32 10.35
N ILE A 50 14.35 3.81 9.21
CA ILE A 50 13.03 3.22 9.06
C ILE A 50 13.00 1.90 9.81
N GLU A 51 12.11 1.83 10.79
CA GLU A 51 11.85 0.66 11.60
C GLU A 51 10.61 -0.09 11.10
N GLU A 52 9.63 0.65 10.56
CA GLU A 52 8.51 0.10 9.77
C GLU A 52 8.04 1.10 8.70
N TYR A 53 7.51 0.56 7.62
CA TYR A 53 7.00 1.26 6.44
C TYR A 53 5.62 1.93 6.70
N PRO A 54 5.09 2.85 5.86
CA PRO A 54 5.42 3.13 4.45
C PRO A 54 6.30 4.37 4.17
N SER A 55 7.39 4.57 4.90
CA SER A 55 8.38 5.60 4.51
C SER A 55 9.43 5.00 3.59
N LEU A 56 9.81 5.72 2.53
CA LEU A 56 10.97 5.36 1.70
C LEU A 56 12.26 6.04 2.15
N ASP A 57 12.14 7.11 2.95
CA ASP A 57 13.28 7.88 3.43
C ASP A 57 13.33 7.85 4.97
N CYS A 58 14.55 7.79 5.51
CA CYS A 58 14.83 7.95 6.93
C CYS A 58 14.52 9.39 7.38
N ILE A 59 14.49 9.60 8.70
CA ILE A 59 14.38 10.93 9.29
C ILE A 59 15.79 11.46 9.59
N SER A 60 16.03 12.72 9.27
CA SER A 60 17.30 13.37 9.63
C SER A 60 17.48 13.45 11.15
N CYS A 61 18.66 13.05 11.63
CA CYS A 61 19.10 13.24 13.02
C CYS A 61 19.95 14.50 13.17
N PHE A 62 19.86 15.12 14.35
CA PHE A 62 20.63 16.30 14.72
C PHE A 62 21.47 15.99 15.96
N LYS A 63 22.67 16.56 16.02
CA LYS A 63 23.55 16.41 17.18
C LYS A 63 22.91 17.09 18.39
N VAL A 64 22.84 16.37 19.50
CA VAL A 64 22.34 16.87 20.78
C VAL A 64 23.47 16.92 21.81
N THR A 65 23.60 18.03 22.52
CA THR A 65 24.44 18.14 23.72
C THR A 65 23.60 18.63 24.90
N VAL A 66 23.91 18.15 26.10
CA VAL A 66 23.22 18.54 27.34
C VAL A 66 24.25 19.13 28.28
N GLU A 67 24.11 20.42 28.59
CA GLU A 67 25.04 21.18 29.44
C GLU A 67 24.22 22.01 30.42
N ASP A 68 24.54 21.93 31.72
CA ASP A 68 23.87 22.66 32.81
C ASP A 68 22.33 22.59 32.78
N GLY A 69 21.79 21.39 32.48
CA GLY A 69 20.34 21.15 32.40
C GLY A 69 19.66 21.74 31.15
N LYS A 70 20.41 22.33 30.23
CA LYS A 70 19.93 22.84 28.94
C LYS A 70 20.25 21.85 27.82
N VAL A 71 19.35 21.73 26.86
CA VAL A 71 19.52 20.85 25.70
C VAL A 71 19.80 21.71 24.46
N PHE A 72 20.95 21.47 23.85
CA PHE A 72 21.41 22.16 22.65
C PHE A 72 21.28 21.22 21.46
N VAL A 73 20.69 21.72 20.37
CA VAL A 73 20.55 20.97 19.11
C VAL A 73 21.34 21.68 18.03
N THR A 74 22.32 20.99 17.46
CA THR A 74 23.15 21.51 16.37
C THR A 74 22.65 20.98 15.03
N ALA A 75 22.31 21.89 14.13
CA ALA A 75 21.95 21.58 12.74
C ALA A 75 22.90 22.31 11.79
N LYS A 76 23.32 21.62 10.71
CA LYS A 76 24.07 22.28 9.63
C LYS A 76 23.15 23.29 8.94
N LYS A 77 23.60 24.54 8.77
CA LYS A 77 22.92 25.55 7.96
C LYS A 77 22.90 25.03 6.52
N LYS A 78 21.70 24.79 5.95
CA LYS A 78 21.50 24.09 4.65
C LYS A 78 22.57 24.46 3.61
N VAL A 79 23.25 23.45 3.05
CA VAL A 79 23.78 23.51 1.67
C VAL A 79 22.66 22.98 0.75
N PRO A 80 22.41 23.56 -0.44
CA PRO A 80 21.25 23.19 -1.25
C PRO A 80 21.35 21.77 -1.84
N THR A 81 20.17 21.15 -1.91
CA THR A 81 19.76 20.07 -2.83
C THR A 81 20.50 18.73 -2.76
N LEU A 82 20.16 17.92 -1.77
CA LEU A 82 19.78 16.49 -1.85
C LEU A 82 19.12 16.15 -0.49
N PRO A 83 18.17 15.19 -0.39
CA PRO A 83 17.68 14.72 0.90
C PRO A 83 18.87 14.31 1.77
N ALA A 84 18.86 14.68 3.05
CA ALA A 84 19.97 14.37 3.94
C ALA A 84 20.13 12.85 4.06
N VAL A 85 21.17 12.36 3.41
CA VAL A 85 21.69 11.00 3.40
C VAL A 85 22.22 10.69 4.81
N PRO A 86 21.60 9.80 5.62
CA PRO A 86 22.11 9.39 6.93
C PRO A 86 23.52 8.79 6.82
N GLU A 87 24.30 8.71 7.91
CA GLU A 87 25.68 8.20 7.89
C GLU A 87 25.80 6.77 7.31
N HIS A 88 24.73 5.94 7.39
CA HIS A 88 24.68 4.62 6.75
C HIS A 88 24.58 4.64 5.21
N GLU A 89 24.18 5.76 4.62
CA GLU A 89 24.12 5.92 3.17
C GLU A 89 25.46 6.40 2.57
N GLN A 90 26.56 6.49 3.33
CA GLN A 90 27.91 6.66 2.75
C GLN A 90 28.28 5.49 1.80
N HIS A 91 27.64 4.33 1.95
CA HIS A 91 27.76 3.21 1.02
C HIS A 91 26.96 3.38 -0.28
N LEU A 92 26.06 4.38 -0.39
CA LEU A 92 25.31 4.65 -1.64
C LEU A 92 26.17 5.22 -2.77
N GLU A 93 27.41 5.68 -2.48
CA GLU A 93 28.37 6.06 -3.52
C GLU A 93 29.00 4.85 -4.22
N LEU A 94 28.78 3.63 -3.72
CA LEU A 94 29.20 2.40 -4.39
C LEU A 94 28.25 2.10 -5.55
N GLY A 95 28.52 2.73 -6.68
CA GLY A 95 27.94 2.35 -7.97
C GLY A 95 28.26 0.89 -8.32
N ARG A 96 27.59 0.37 -9.36
CA ARG A 96 27.81 -0.99 -9.87
C ARG A 96 29.30 -1.24 -10.14
N CYS A 97 29.86 -2.27 -9.49
CA CYS A 97 31.19 -2.77 -9.79
C CYS A 97 31.12 -3.73 -10.99
N LEU A 98 31.80 -3.40 -12.08
CA LEU A 98 31.76 -4.20 -13.31
C LEU A 98 32.44 -5.57 -13.19
N VAL A 99 33.26 -5.78 -12.16
CA VAL A 99 33.90 -7.08 -11.87
C VAL A 99 32.90 -8.05 -11.23
N ASN A 100 31.96 -7.53 -10.42
CA ASN A 100 30.92 -8.35 -9.80
C ASN A 100 29.83 -8.68 -10.82
N GLN A 101 29.89 -9.89 -11.38
CA GLN A 101 28.94 -10.38 -12.38
C GLN A 101 27.61 -10.87 -11.79
N ASN A 102 27.46 -10.90 -10.46
CA ASN A 102 26.22 -11.34 -9.83
C ASN A 102 25.08 -10.41 -10.24
N THR A 103 23.96 -11.01 -10.64
CA THR A 103 22.78 -10.32 -11.16
C THR A 103 21.58 -10.66 -10.29
N MET A 104 21.03 -9.63 -9.64
CA MET A 104 19.74 -9.70 -8.95
C MET A 104 18.67 -9.21 -9.93
N LEU A 105 17.79 -10.12 -10.37
CA LEU A 105 16.68 -9.80 -11.24
C LEU A 105 15.40 -9.69 -10.40
N LEU A 106 14.75 -8.53 -10.45
CA LEU A 106 13.55 -8.22 -9.69
C LEU A 106 12.39 -8.04 -10.69
N LEU A 107 11.41 -8.95 -10.66
CA LEU A 107 10.23 -8.86 -11.52
C LEU A 107 9.14 -8.07 -10.82
N GLY A 108 8.75 -6.94 -11.39
CA GLY A 108 7.72 -6.03 -10.88
C GLY A 108 8.20 -4.59 -10.73
N GLY A 109 7.29 -3.65 -10.98
CA GLY A 109 7.50 -2.20 -10.83
C GLY A 109 6.83 -1.59 -9.60
N GLY A 110 6.49 -2.41 -8.58
CA GLY A 110 5.84 -1.95 -7.36
C GLY A 110 6.81 -1.62 -6.21
N VAL A 111 6.24 -1.21 -5.07
CA VAL A 111 7.00 -0.84 -3.88
C VAL A 111 7.90 -1.94 -3.32
N ALA A 112 7.48 -3.21 -3.42
CA ALA A 112 8.28 -4.34 -2.95
C ALA A 112 9.60 -4.47 -3.73
N ALA A 113 9.54 -4.39 -5.06
CA ALA A 113 10.74 -4.44 -5.90
C ALA A 113 11.62 -3.19 -5.70
N LEU A 114 11.00 -2.01 -5.56
CA LEU A 114 11.71 -0.76 -5.32
C LEU A 114 12.51 -0.81 -4.01
N VAL A 115 11.85 -1.15 -2.90
CA VAL A 115 12.51 -1.23 -1.59
C VAL A 115 13.56 -2.33 -1.57
N CYS A 116 13.34 -3.46 -2.25
CA CYS A 116 14.37 -4.48 -2.40
C CYS A 116 15.61 -3.93 -3.12
N ALA A 117 15.43 -3.27 -4.26
CA ALA A 117 16.54 -2.69 -5.02
C ALA A 117 17.32 -1.63 -4.23
N GLU A 118 16.62 -0.74 -3.54
CA GLU A 118 17.24 0.28 -2.68
C GLU A 118 17.98 -0.37 -1.50
N THR A 119 17.36 -1.33 -0.81
CA THR A 119 17.99 -2.05 0.31
C THR A 119 19.24 -2.79 -0.15
N LEU A 120 19.21 -3.48 -1.30
CA LEU A 120 20.40 -4.15 -1.85
C LEU A 120 21.58 -3.17 -2.01
N ARG A 121 21.33 -1.97 -2.52
CA ARG A 121 22.37 -0.93 -2.68
C ARG A 121 22.83 -0.36 -1.33
N GLN A 122 21.90 -0.03 -0.45
CA GLN A 122 22.20 0.46 0.90
C GLN A 122 23.07 -0.53 1.68
N GLU A 123 22.85 -1.83 1.45
CA GLU A 123 23.58 -2.91 2.09
C GLU A 123 24.86 -3.34 1.35
N GLY A 124 25.32 -2.51 0.40
CA GLY A 124 26.62 -2.66 -0.25
C GLY A 124 26.67 -3.71 -1.35
N PHE A 125 25.53 -4.18 -1.88
CA PHE A 125 25.55 -5.04 -3.06
C PHE A 125 26.10 -4.27 -4.26
N THR A 126 27.23 -4.72 -4.79
CA THR A 126 27.93 -4.04 -5.91
C THR A 126 27.62 -4.63 -7.29
N GLY A 127 26.92 -5.75 -7.37
CA GLY A 127 26.60 -6.41 -8.64
C GLY A 127 25.50 -5.71 -9.44
N ARG A 128 25.03 -6.36 -10.50
CA ARG A 128 23.98 -5.85 -11.38
C ARG A 128 22.60 -6.02 -10.71
N ILE A 129 21.82 -4.95 -10.64
CA ILE A 129 20.40 -5.01 -10.22
C ILE A 129 19.56 -4.63 -11.43
N ILE A 130 18.59 -5.47 -11.77
CA ILE A 130 17.65 -5.25 -12.85
C ILE A 130 16.24 -5.35 -12.28
N MET A 131 15.46 -4.29 -12.41
CA MET A 131 14.02 -4.30 -12.20
C MET A 131 13.35 -4.38 -13.57
N ALA A 132 12.49 -5.37 -13.78
CA ALA A 132 11.75 -5.54 -15.03
C ALA A 132 10.24 -5.55 -14.74
N THR A 133 9.48 -4.69 -15.42
CA THR A 133 8.04 -4.55 -15.23
C THR A 133 7.33 -4.49 -16.57
N ARG A 134 6.10 -5.02 -16.63
CA ARG A 134 5.20 -4.82 -17.78
C ARG A 134 4.68 -3.39 -17.90
N GLU A 135 4.75 -2.62 -16.81
CA GLU A 135 4.23 -1.25 -16.76
C GLU A 135 5.11 -0.29 -17.56
N LYS A 136 4.51 0.81 -18.03
CA LYS A 136 5.20 1.89 -18.77
C LYS A 136 5.99 2.83 -17.87
N HIS A 137 5.68 2.82 -16.58
CA HIS A 137 6.17 3.77 -15.61
C HIS A 137 7.15 3.13 -14.63
N VAL A 138 8.05 3.97 -14.08
CA VAL A 138 8.80 3.64 -12.86
C VAL A 138 7.85 3.52 -11.67
N PRO A 139 8.27 2.94 -10.52
CA PRO A 139 7.37 2.71 -9.40
C PRO A 139 6.70 4.00 -8.92
N TYR A 140 5.39 3.93 -8.74
CA TYR A 140 4.54 5.05 -8.37
C TYR A 140 3.56 4.70 -7.25
N ASP A 141 3.04 5.73 -6.58
CA ASP A 141 2.10 5.58 -5.46
C ASP A 141 0.70 5.20 -5.97
N LYS A 142 0.42 3.89 -5.98
CA LYS A 142 -0.89 3.35 -6.37
C LYS A 142 -2.03 3.81 -5.46
N SER A 143 -1.74 4.25 -4.23
CA SER A 143 -2.77 4.74 -3.31
C SER A 143 -3.37 6.07 -3.80
N LYS A 144 -2.62 6.86 -4.58
CA LYS A 144 -3.08 8.14 -5.14
C LYS A 144 -4.09 7.98 -6.27
N LEU A 145 -4.03 6.88 -7.03
CA LEU A 145 -4.93 6.63 -8.19
C LEU A 145 -6.43 6.76 -7.86
N SER A 146 -6.81 6.47 -6.61
CA SER A 146 -8.20 6.53 -6.14
C SER A 146 -8.50 7.71 -5.22
N LYS A 147 -7.50 8.56 -4.91
CA LYS A 147 -7.62 9.67 -3.95
C LYS A 147 -7.46 11.03 -4.63
N GLU A 148 -6.55 11.11 -5.59
CA GLU A 148 -6.19 12.28 -6.36
C GLU A 148 -6.30 11.88 -7.84
N MET A 149 -7.48 12.09 -8.43
CA MET A 149 -7.70 11.84 -9.86
C MET A 149 -7.06 12.96 -10.69
N ASP A 150 -6.82 12.73 -11.97
CA ASP A 150 -6.17 13.66 -12.92
C ASP A 150 -4.66 13.91 -12.70
N LEU A 151 -4.00 13.03 -11.95
CA LEU A 151 -2.55 13.13 -11.79
C LEU A 151 -1.82 12.48 -12.96
N LYS A 152 -0.79 13.17 -13.47
CA LYS A 152 0.17 12.54 -14.38
C LYS A 152 1.00 11.54 -13.59
N ALA A 153 1.42 10.46 -14.26
CA ALA A 153 2.23 9.42 -13.65
C ALA A 153 3.47 9.98 -12.94
N GLU A 154 4.15 10.97 -13.55
CA GLU A 154 5.36 11.61 -13.00
C GLU A 154 5.12 12.35 -11.67
N GLU A 155 3.90 12.82 -11.42
CA GLU A 155 3.53 13.53 -10.18
C GLU A 155 3.37 12.56 -9.00
N ILE A 156 3.27 11.26 -9.28
CA ILE A 156 3.09 10.20 -8.29
C ILE A 156 4.21 9.16 -8.30
N TYR A 157 5.28 9.38 -9.06
CA TYR A 157 6.49 8.55 -8.97
C TYR A 157 7.06 8.57 -7.55
N LEU A 158 7.33 7.38 -7.03
CA LEU A 158 7.96 7.21 -5.72
C LEU A 158 9.43 7.59 -5.79
N ARG A 159 10.09 7.20 -6.88
CA ARG A 159 11.44 7.62 -7.26
C ARG A 159 11.45 8.00 -8.73
N LYS A 160 12.14 9.09 -9.06
CA LYS A 160 12.33 9.49 -10.46
C LYS A 160 13.35 8.57 -11.15
N PRO A 161 13.32 8.42 -12.48
CA PRO A 161 14.29 7.61 -13.21
C PRO A 161 15.77 7.96 -12.92
N GLU A 162 16.07 9.24 -12.70
CA GLU A 162 17.42 9.72 -12.38
C GLU A 162 17.93 9.16 -11.04
N PHE A 163 17.04 8.98 -10.06
CA PHE A 163 17.37 8.42 -8.76
C PHE A 163 17.81 6.96 -8.89
N LEU A 164 17.11 6.16 -9.69
CA LEU A 164 17.42 4.75 -9.93
C LEU A 164 18.75 4.62 -10.70
N LYS A 165 18.91 5.44 -11.74
CA LYS A 165 20.14 5.50 -12.55
C LYS A 165 21.36 5.86 -11.71
N ALA A 166 21.24 6.87 -10.84
CA ALA A 166 22.33 7.30 -9.95
C ALA A 166 22.81 6.19 -9.01
N ARG A 167 21.93 5.24 -8.65
CA ARG A 167 22.25 4.06 -7.82
C ARG A 167 22.61 2.82 -8.63
N GLY A 168 22.78 2.95 -9.95
CA GLY A 168 23.08 1.83 -10.84
C GLY A 168 22.01 0.73 -10.80
N ILE A 169 20.75 1.11 -10.62
CA ILE A 169 19.59 0.21 -10.72
C ILE A 169 19.05 0.31 -12.14
N GLU A 170 19.12 -0.77 -12.90
CA GLU A 170 18.51 -0.84 -14.23
C GLU A 170 17.01 -1.03 -14.09
N PHE A 171 16.22 -0.22 -14.80
CA PHE A 171 14.76 -0.32 -14.79
C PHE A 171 14.25 -0.52 -16.21
N TRP A 172 13.65 -1.67 -16.48
CA TRP A 172 13.12 -2.07 -17.78
C TRP A 172 11.59 -2.01 -17.74
N THR A 173 11.04 -1.01 -18.41
CA THR A 173 9.59 -0.85 -18.64
C THR A 173 9.13 -1.75 -19.78
N GLU A 174 7.82 -2.02 -19.83
CA GLU A 174 7.17 -2.82 -20.90
C GLU A 174 7.85 -4.18 -21.13
N LYS A 175 8.45 -4.73 -20.07
CA LYS A 175 9.21 -5.97 -20.04
C LYS A 175 8.46 -7.02 -19.23
N GLU A 176 7.44 -7.62 -19.85
CA GLU A 176 6.60 -8.63 -19.21
C GLU A 176 7.27 -10.00 -19.19
N ALA A 177 7.44 -10.57 -17.99
CA ALA A 177 7.91 -11.94 -17.82
C ALA A 177 6.77 -12.93 -18.10
N VAL A 178 7.05 -13.94 -18.94
CA VAL A 178 6.05 -14.93 -19.39
C VAL A 178 6.36 -16.36 -18.98
N SER A 179 7.61 -16.65 -18.58
CA SER A 179 7.97 -17.91 -17.94
C SER A 179 9.32 -17.79 -17.21
N VAL A 180 9.59 -18.75 -16.31
CA VAL A 180 10.87 -18.87 -15.61
C VAL A 180 11.37 -20.31 -15.71
N ASP A 181 12.59 -20.47 -16.22
CA ASP A 181 13.33 -21.73 -16.17
C ASP A 181 14.23 -21.70 -14.93
N PHE A 182 13.77 -22.32 -13.84
CA PHE A 182 14.49 -22.35 -12.57
C PHE A 182 15.79 -23.18 -12.64
N GLN A 183 15.84 -24.20 -13.50
CA GLN A 183 17.05 -25.03 -13.67
C GLN A 183 18.16 -24.26 -14.37
N LYS A 184 17.82 -23.46 -15.39
CA LYS A 184 18.78 -22.62 -16.13
C LYS A 184 18.93 -21.21 -15.54
N GLN A 185 18.22 -20.92 -14.44
CA GLN A 185 18.16 -19.62 -13.77
C GLN A 185 17.90 -18.48 -14.75
N ARG A 186 16.80 -18.59 -15.50
CA ARG A 186 16.48 -17.68 -16.61
C ARG A 186 15.02 -17.30 -16.64
N VAL A 187 14.76 -16.00 -16.83
CA VAL A 187 13.42 -15.47 -17.09
C VAL A 187 13.27 -15.22 -18.58
N HIS A 188 12.15 -15.62 -19.16
CA HIS A 188 11.76 -15.33 -20.54
C HIS A 188 10.71 -14.22 -20.54
N PHE A 189 10.85 -13.31 -21.49
CA PHE A 189 9.97 -12.15 -21.64
C PHE A 189 9.09 -12.26 -22.89
N MET A 190 8.00 -11.51 -22.90
CA MET A 190 7.00 -11.50 -23.99
C MET A 190 7.61 -11.15 -25.36
N ASP A 191 8.64 -10.31 -25.38
CA ASP A 191 9.35 -9.89 -26.60
C ASP A 191 10.31 -10.96 -27.16
N GLY A 192 10.31 -12.18 -26.59
CA GLY A 192 11.16 -13.30 -26.98
C GLY A 192 12.58 -13.26 -26.39
N SER A 193 12.96 -12.16 -25.72
CA SER A 193 14.25 -12.07 -25.05
C SER A 193 14.26 -12.86 -23.73
N CYS A 194 15.45 -13.06 -23.16
CA CYS A 194 15.62 -13.72 -21.88
C CYS A 194 16.75 -13.12 -21.06
N GLN A 195 16.67 -13.23 -19.72
CA GLN A 195 17.70 -12.75 -18.80
C GLN A 195 18.06 -13.82 -17.78
N LYS A 196 19.35 -14.14 -17.69
CA LYS A 196 19.91 -15.01 -16.63
C LYS A 196 19.99 -14.25 -15.32
N TYR A 197 19.76 -14.93 -14.20
CA TYR A 197 19.91 -14.34 -12.88
C TYR A 197 20.81 -15.20 -11.98
N HIS A 198 21.35 -14.59 -10.92
CA HIS A 198 21.99 -15.30 -9.83
C HIS A 198 21.01 -15.47 -8.67
N GLN A 199 20.20 -14.44 -8.39
CA GLN A 199 18.99 -14.54 -7.58
C GLN A 199 17.85 -13.79 -8.25
N LEU A 200 16.62 -14.26 -7.98
CA LEU A 200 15.39 -13.74 -8.54
C LEU A 200 14.47 -13.28 -7.42
N LEU A 201 13.91 -12.08 -7.53
CA LEU A 201 12.74 -11.65 -6.76
C LEU A 201 11.52 -11.63 -7.67
N ILE A 202 10.45 -12.30 -7.26
CA ILE A 202 9.14 -12.22 -7.91
C ILE A 202 8.25 -11.27 -7.08
N ALA A 203 8.10 -10.04 -7.55
CA ALA A 203 7.32 -8.98 -6.90
C ALA A 203 6.30 -8.37 -7.88
N THR A 204 5.67 -9.24 -8.68
CA THR A 204 4.73 -8.88 -9.76
C THR A 204 3.37 -8.39 -9.25
N GLY A 205 3.17 -8.38 -7.93
CA GLY A 205 1.98 -7.88 -7.26
C GLY A 205 0.71 -8.65 -7.61
N SER A 206 -0.41 -7.93 -7.68
CA SER A 206 -1.71 -8.46 -8.08
C SER A 206 -2.29 -7.66 -9.24
N HIS A 207 -3.32 -8.18 -9.89
CA HIS A 207 -4.11 -7.46 -10.89
C HIS A 207 -5.59 -7.60 -10.60
N SER A 208 -6.39 -6.63 -11.06
CA SER A 208 -7.83 -6.64 -10.84
C SER A 208 -8.48 -7.85 -11.51
N ARG A 209 -9.46 -8.44 -10.83
CA ARG A 209 -10.31 -9.46 -11.43
C ARG A 209 -11.16 -8.84 -12.53
N PHE A 210 -11.26 -9.56 -13.64
CA PHE A 210 -12.17 -9.20 -14.73
C PHE A 210 -13.60 -9.56 -14.38
N LEU A 211 -14.56 -8.75 -14.84
CA LEU A 211 -15.96 -9.12 -14.79
C LEU A 211 -16.21 -10.32 -15.70
N LYS A 212 -16.95 -11.32 -15.20
CA LYS A 212 -17.32 -12.53 -15.95
C LYS A 212 -18.81 -12.51 -16.27
N VAL A 213 -19.25 -11.43 -16.90
CA VAL A 213 -20.65 -11.21 -17.30
C VAL A 213 -20.72 -10.80 -18.77
N PRO A 214 -21.83 -11.06 -19.48
CA PRO A 214 -22.03 -10.52 -20.83
C PRO A 214 -21.81 -9.00 -20.87
N GLY A 215 -21.11 -8.51 -21.88
CA GLY A 215 -20.81 -7.09 -22.08
C GLY A 215 -19.67 -6.52 -21.23
N ALA A 216 -18.92 -7.35 -20.49
CA ALA A 216 -17.73 -6.93 -19.75
C ALA A 216 -16.60 -6.35 -20.62
N ASP A 217 -16.63 -6.64 -21.92
CA ASP A 217 -15.71 -6.20 -22.96
C ASP A 217 -16.15 -4.91 -23.68
N LEU A 218 -17.31 -4.34 -23.31
CA LEU A 218 -17.77 -3.06 -23.84
C LEU A 218 -16.79 -1.92 -23.53
N GLN A 219 -16.75 -0.92 -24.40
CA GLN A 219 -16.04 0.32 -24.12
C GLN A 219 -16.67 1.03 -22.91
N ASN A 220 -15.84 1.83 -22.24
CA ASN A 220 -16.14 2.52 -20.98
C ASN A 220 -16.30 1.64 -19.74
N VAL A 221 -15.83 0.39 -19.80
CA VAL A 221 -15.67 -0.51 -18.65
C VAL A 221 -14.19 -0.55 -18.27
N TYR A 222 -13.82 0.08 -17.15
CA TYR A 222 -12.42 0.22 -16.74
C TYR A 222 -12.14 -0.40 -15.37
N PRO A 223 -11.06 -1.17 -15.21
CA PRO A 223 -10.44 -1.34 -13.90
C PRO A 223 -9.71 -0.05 -13.51
N LEU A 224 -9.52 0.21 -12.20
CA LEU A 224 -8.58 1.23 -11.75
C LEU A 224 -7.25 0.58 -11.36
N GLN A 225 -6.26 0.56 -12.26
CA GLN A 225 -4.94 -0.01 -11.97
C GLN A 225 -3.77 0.94 -12.31
N THR A 226 -3.96 1.79 -13.31
CA THR A 226 -2.91 2.68 -13.85
C THR A 226 -3.27 4.16 -13.72
N PRO A 227 -2.30 5.08 -13.82
CA PRO A 227 -2.57 6.51 -13.94
C PRO A 227 -3.48 6.82 -15.14
N GLU A 228 -3.29 6.13 -16.25
CA GLU A 228 -4.11 6.28 -17.46
C GLU A 228 -5.57 5.90 -17.20
N ASP A 229 -5.81 4.80 -16.47
CA ASP A 229 -7.18 4.40 -16.08
C ASP A 229 -7.83 5.51 -15.24
N SER A 230 -7.10 6.06 -14.27
CA SER A 230 -7.59 7.13 -13.39
C SER A 230 -8.01 8.38 -14.19
N SER A 231 -7.12 8.89 -15.04
CA SER A 231 -7.43 10.04 -15.91
C SER A 231 -8.61 9.74 -16.84
N LYS A 232 -8.66 8.54 -17.44
CA LYS A 232 -9.74 8.18 -18.38
C LYS A 232 -11.09 8.04 -17.70
N ILE A 233 -11.12 7.45 -16.50
CA ILE A 233 -12.33 7.35 -15.68
C ILE A 233 -12.84 8.75 -15.34
N LEU A 234 -11.98 9.68 -14.92
CA LEU A 234 -12.39 11.04 -14.59
C LEU A 234 -12.97 11.80 -15.79
N GLU A 235 -12.28 11.73 -16.93
CA GLU A 235 -12.72 12.37 -18.19
C GLU A 235 -14.13 11.92 -18.57
N LEU A 236 -14.39 10.61 -18.51
CA LEU A 236 -15.65 10.03 -18.93
C LEU A 236 -16.77 10.15 -17.89
N ALA A 237 -16.43 10.19 -16.60
CA ALA A 237 -17.40 10.24 -15.52
C ALA A 237 -18.02 11.63 -15.31
N THR A 238 -17.33 12.70 -15.71
CA THR A 238 -17.75 14.07 -15.43
C THR A 238 -19.11 14.37 -16.08
N GLY A 239 -20.14 14.61 -15.26
CA GLY A 239 -21.51 14.89 -15.73
C GLY A 239 -22.26 13.68 -16.30
N ARG A 240 -21.80 12.44 -16.03
CA ARG A 240 -22.41 11.21 -16.56
C ARG A 240 -22.81 10.22 -15.46
N ASN A 241 -23.55 9.18 -15.82
CA ASN A 241 -23.93 8.11 -14.91
C ASN A 241 -22.77 7.12 -14.76
N VAL A 242 -22.35 6.88 -13.53
CA VAL A 242 -21.26 5.95 -13.24
C VAL A 242 -21.74 4.83 -12.35
N VAL A 243 -21.45 3.60 -12.78
CA VAL A 243 -21.67 2.40 -11.99
C VAL A 243 -20.33 1.84 -11.53
N ILE A 244 -20.15 1.74 -10.22
CA ILE A 244 -18.99 1.10 -9.62
C ILE A 244 -19.40 -0.31 -9.18
N VAL A 245 -18.72 -1.32 -9.70
CA VAL A 245 -18.99 -2.73 -9.41
C VAL A 245 -18.00 -3.20 -8.36
N GLY A 246 -18.51 -3.49 -7.16
CA GLY A 246 -17.73 -3.85 -5.99
C GLY A 246 -17.62 -2.73 -4.96
N ALA A 247 -17.93 -3.04 -3.71
CA ALA A 247 -17.95 -2.11 -2.59
C ALA A 247 -16.65 -2.12 -1.77
N SER A 248 -15.50 -2.33 -2.41
CA SER A 248 -14.19 -2.29 -1.72
C SER A 248 -13.74 -0.85 -1.44
N PHE A 249 -12.67 -0.67 -0.65
CA PHE A 249 -12.07 0.65 -0.41
C PHE A 249 -11.68 1.39 -1.70
N VAL A 250 -11.30 0.66 -2.76
CA VAL A 250 -10.97 1.29 -4.05
C VAL A 250 -12.22 1.89 -4.70
N GLY A 251 -13.31 1.11 -4.75
CA GLY A 251 -14.57 1.56 -5.33
C GLY A 251 -15.18 2.75 -4.57
N THR A 252 -15.15 2.71 -3.23
CA THR A 252 -15.70 3.80 -2.41
C THR A 252 -14.88 5.10 -2.46
N ARG A 253 -13.55 5.02 -2.66
CA ARG A 253 -12.70 6.20 -2.82
C ARG A 253 -12.85 6.88 -4.18
N LEU A 254 -13.03 6.09 -5.25
CA LEU A 254 -13.22 6.63 -6.59
C LEU A 254 -14.43 7.55 -6.68
N ASP A 255 -15.55 7.17 -6.05
CA ASP A 255 -16.73 8.05 -5.97
C ASP A 255 -16.41 9.38 -5.27
N GLN A 256 -15.64 9.37 -4.18
CA GLN A 256 -15.25 10.61 -3.53
C GLN A 256 -14.39 11.48 -4.47
N ALA A 257 -13.37 10.88 -5.08
CA ALA A 257 -12.38 11.64 -5.83
C ALA A 257 -12.96 12.25 -7.12
N SER A 258 -13.92 11.58 -7.76
CA SER A 258 -14.64 12.11 -8.93
C SER A 258 -15.61 13.24 -8.61
N ARG A 259 -16.01 13.41 -7.34
CA ARG A 259 -16.91 14.48 -6.88
C ARG A 259 -16.17 15.74 -6.43
N LEU A 260 -14.85 15.67 -6.24
CA LEU A 260 -14.06 16.84 -5.88
C LEU A 260 -13.81 17.67 -7.14
N PRO A 261 -14.06 19.00 -7.11
CA PRO A 261 -13.53 19.87 -8.16
C PRO A 261 -12.00 19.72 -8.19
N ALA A 262 -11.41 19.75 -9.39
CA ALA A 262 -9.96 19.61 -9.58
C ALA A 262 -9.21 20.46 -8.54
N PRO A 263 -8.24 19.90 -7.80
CA PRO A 263 -7.58 20.64 -6.75
C PRO A 263 -6.88 21.86 -7.34
N ALA A 264 -7.20 23.04 -6.83
CA ALA A 264 -6.33 24.20 -7.01
C ALA A 264 -4.97 23.83 -6.41
N ARG A 265 -3.93 23.79 -7.26
CA ARG A 265 -2.56 23.48 -6.84
C ARG A 265 -2.10 24.51 -5.82
N ASP A 266 -2.00 24.13 -4.56
CA ASP A 266 -1.58 25.03 -3.48
C ASP A 266 -0.11 24.81 -3.13
N THR A 267 0.75 25.68 -3.66
CA THR A 267 2.12 25.87 -3.18
C THR A 267 2.08 26.82 -1.99
N ASN A 268 1.89 26.25 -0.79
CA ASN A 268 2.04 26.82 0.56
C ASN A 268 0.75 26.77 1.38
N GLY A 269 0.84 26.06 2.51
CA GLY A 269 -0.29 25.79 3.38
C GLY A 269 -1.01 27.03 3.88
N SER A 270 -2.23 27.22 3.38
CA SER A 270 -3.31 27.88 4.11
C SER A 270 -4.64 27.34 3.62
N SER A 271 -5.45 26.85 4.57
CA SER A 271 -6.78 26.27 4.37
C SER A 271 -7.69 27.14 3.51
N LEU A 272 -8.15 26.62 2.37
CA LEU A 272 -9.24 27.20 1.57
C LEU A 272 -10.50 26.32 1.62
N GLN A 273 -11.64 26.98 1.82
CA GLN A 273 -12.99 26.42 1.81
C GLN A 273 -13.43 26.10 0.38
N PRO A 274 -14.15 24.99 0.11
CA PRO A 274 -14.65 24.69 -1.23
C PRO A 274 -15.77 25.66 -1.67
N GLY A 275 -15.59 26.27 -2.84
CA GLY A 275 -16.62 27.04 -3.55
C GLY A 275 -17.75 26.17 -4.11
N ALA A 276 -18.87 26.83 -4.41
CA ALA A 276 -20.19 26.31 -4.74
C ALA A 276 -20.23 25.03 -5.60
N ALA A 277 -20.99 24.04 -5.11
CA ALA A 277 -21.28 22.78 -5.78
C ALA A 277 -22.18 22.99 -7.01
N ALA A 278 -21.69 22.60 -8.19
CA ALA A 278 -22.55 22.21 -9.29
C ALA A 278 -23.28 20.91 -8.91
N GLU A 279 -24.53 20.73 -9.36
CA GLU A 279 -25.33 19.53 -9.11
C GLU A 279 -24.55 18.25 -9.46
N LEU A 280 -24.50 17.32 -8.50
CA LEU A 280 -23.62 16.15 -8.54
C LEU A 280 -24.24 15.01 -9.37
N PRO A 281 -23.45 14.24 -10.15
CA PRO A 281 -23.95 13.10 -10.92
C PRO A 281 -24.54 11.99 -10.04
N ALA A 282 -25.35 11.10 -10.63
CA ALA A 282 -25.83 9.88 -9.98
C ALA A 282 -24.76 8.78 -10.06
N TRP A 283 -24.23 8.40 -8.89
CA TRP A 283 -23.26 7.31 -8.76
C TRP A 283 -23.93 6.11 -8.09
N PHE A 284 -23.74 4.93 -8.69
CA PHE A 284 -24.33 3.69 -8.21
C PHE A 284 -23.23 2.70 -7.83
N LEU A 285 -23.28 2.17 -6.62
CA LEU A 285 -22.43 1.07 -6.15
C LEU A 285 -23.24 -0.21 -6.13
N ALA A 286 -22.95 -1.12 -7.06
CA ALA A 286 -23.53 -2.47 -7.06
C ALA A 286 -22.58 -3.41 -6.31
N GLY A 287 -23.10 -4.03 -5.24
CA GLY A 287 -22.37 -5.05 -4.50
C GLY A 287 -22.14 -6.30 -5.36
N CYS A 288 -21.10 -7.05 -5.04
CA CYS A 288 -20.95 -8.44 -5.46
C CYS A 288 -20.69 -9.24 -4.18
N SER A 289 -21.39 -10.36 -3.98
CA SER A 289 -21.37 -11.12 -2.73
C SER A 289 -20.00 -11.75 -2.40
N CYS A 290 -19.05 -11.71 -3.34
CA CYS A 290 -17.85 -12.53 -3.28
C CYS A 290 -16.66 -11.97 -2.47
N PHE A 291 -16.72 -10.78 -1.87
CA PHE A 291 -15.54 -10.17 -1.23
C PHE A 291 -15.84 -9.51 0.13
N TYR A 292 -16.23 -10.33 1.10
CA TYR A 292 -16.31 -10.00 2.53
C TYR A 292 -15.00 -10.33 3.30
N SER A 293 -13.83 -10.22 2.66
CA SER A 293 -12.58 -10.77 3.23
C SER A 293 -11.75 -9.78 4.07
N SER A 294 -11.97 -8.47 3.98
CA SER A 294 -11.42 -7.56 4.99
C SER A 294 -12.39 -7.48 6.17
N THR A 295 -12.10 -8.21 7.24
CA THR A 295 -12.92 -8.30 8.46
C THR A 295 -13.23 -6.94 9.09
N ALA A 296 -12.37 -5.94 8.87
CA ALA A 296 -12.62 -4.57 9.28
C ALA A 296 -13.82 -3.92 8.55
N TRP A 297 -14.02 -4.26 7.28
CA TRP A 297 -15.12 -3.77 6.46
C TRP A 297 -16.45 -4.39 6.89
N ASN A 298 -16.50 -5.68 7.25
CA ASN A 298 -17.76 -6.33 7.63
C ASN A 298 -18.46 -5.62 8.79
N PHE A 299 -17.71 -5.21 9.81
CA PHE A 299 -18.28 -4.44 10.93
C PHE A 299 -18.59 -2.99 10.55
N LEU A 300 -17.70 -2.34 9.79
CA LEU A 300 -17.93 -0.98 9.32
C LEU A 300 -19.09 -0.90 8.32
N VAL A 301 -19.43 -1.94 7.56
CA VAL A 301 -20.56 -1.95 6.60
C VAL A 301 -21.87 -2.29 7.30
N ASN A 302 -21.85 -3.21 8.27
CA ASN A 302 -23.06 -3.76 8.89
C ASN A 302 -23.63 -2.91 10.02
N THR A 303 -22.95 -1.85 10.44
CA THR A 303 -23.51 -0.86 11.39
C THR A 303 -24.14 0.29 10.61
N GLN A 304 -25.33 0.73 11.03
CA GLN A 304 -26.17 1.75 10.34
C GLN A 304 -25.56 3.17 10.31
N THR A 305 -24.32 3.36 10.76
CA THR A 305 -23.66 4.66 11.04
C THR A 305 -22.29 4.80 10.35
N SER A 306 -22.17 4.21 9.16
CA SER A 306 -20.90 3.86 8.50
C SER A 306 -20.43 4.79 7.37
N PRO A 307 -19.18 4.60 6.86
CA PRO A 307 -18.74 5.13 5.55
C PRO A 307 -19.78 5.08 4.42
N PHE A 308 -20.70 4.10 4.43
CA PHE A 308 -21.80 4.03 3.47
C PHE A 308 -22.78 5.18 3.65
N GLN A 309 -23.22 5.46 4.88
CA GLN A 309 -24.11 6.59 5.16
C GLN A 309 -23.44 7.92 4.78
N MET A 310 -22.13 8.05 5.01
CA MET A 310 -21.37 9.24 4.60
C MET A 310 -21.43 9.46 3.08
N LEU A 311 -21.32 8.39 2.29
CA LEU A 311 -21.43 8.42 0.83
C LEU A 311 -22.87 8.60 0.36
N GLN A 312 -23.86 7.94 0.99
CA GLN A 312 -25.28 8.13 0.72
C GLN A 312 -25.73 9.56 0.95
N ASN A 313 -25.25 10.21 2.02
CA ASN A 313 -25.49 11.61 2.31
C ASN A 313 -24.88 12.56 1.26
N LYS A 314 -23.93 12.07 0.44
CA LYS A 314 -23.41 12.77 -0.73
C LYS A 314 -24.16 12.41 -2.02
N GLY A 315 -25.17 11.56 -1.97
CA GLY A 315 -26.00 11.17 -3.12
C GLY A 315 -25.52 9.89 -3.82
N VAL A 316 -24.67 9.08 -3.18
CA VAL A 316 -24.29 7.76 -3.69
C VAL A 316 -25.40 6.77 -3.41
N LYS A 317 -25.84 6.05 -4.45
CA LYS A 317 -26.85 4.99 -4.32
C LYS A 317 -26.17 3.64 -4.20
N PHE A 318 -26.57 2.86 -3.19
CA PHE A 318 -26.03 1.52 -2.97
C PHE A 318 -27.08 0.47 -3.28
N HIS A 319 -26.73 -0.46 -4.18
CA HIS A 319 -27.53 -1.63 -4.51
C HIS A 319 -26.87 -2.84 -3.84
N MET A 320 -27.30 -3.10 -2.60
CA MET A 320 -26.78 -4.18 -1.75
C MET A 320 -27.54 -5.48 -2.01
N LYS A 321 -26.93 -6.63 -1.67
CA LYS A 321 -27.54 -7.97 -1.76
C LYS A 321 -28.05 -8.34 -3.16
N THR A 322 -27.44 -7.77 -4.19
CA THR A 322 -27.65 -8.13 -5.59
C THR A 322 -26.29 -8.19 -6.28
N GLU A 323 -26.24 -8.69 -7.50
CA GLU A 323 -25.02 -8.85 -8.28
C GLU A 323 -25.22 -8.28 -9.68
N LEU A 324 -24.13 -7.88 -10.32
CA LEU A 324 -24.16 -7.53 -11.74
C LEU A 324 -24.40 -8.80 -12.58
N CYS A 325 -25.43 -8.79 -13.42
CA CYS A 325 -25.80 -9.92 -14.28
C CYS A 325 -25.26 -9.74 -15.70
N GLU A 326 -25.41 -8.56 -16.27
CA GLU A 326 -24.93 -8.21 -17.61
C GLU A 326 -24.69 -6.70 -17.74
N LEU A 327 -23.83 -6.32 -18.67
CA LEU A 327 -23.68 -4.95 -19.16
C LEU A 327 -24.26 -4.88 -20.56
N LYS A 328 -25.13 -3.90 -20.80
CA LYS A 328 -25.66 -3.62 -22.13
C LYS A 328 -25.00 -2.39 -22.71
N GLY A 329 -24.87 -2.41 -24.02
CA GLY A 329 -24.25 -1.31 -24.75
C GLY A 329 -24.92 -1.03 -26.08
N LYS A 330 -24.64 0.17 -26.59
CA LYS A 330 -25.00 0.64 -27.92
C LYS A 330 -23.74 1.18 -28.59
N ASP A 331 -23.56 0.89 -29.88
CA ASP A 331 -22.38 1.31 -30.65
C ASP A 331 -21.05 0.89 -29.98
N GLY A 332 -21.05 -0.27 -29.31
CA GLY A 332 -19.90 -0.83 -28.60
C GLY A 332 -19.57 -0.19 -27.24
N LYS A 333 -20.36 0.77 -26.75
CA LYS A 333 -20.17 1.45 -25.46
C LYS A 333 -21.24 1.03 -24.46
N VAL A 334 -20.86 0.89 -23.18
CA VAL A 334 -21.83 0.62 -22.11
C VAL A 334 -22.86 1.74 -22.01
N THR A 335 -24.11 1.35 -21.79
CA THR A 335 -25.25 2.26 -21.57
C THR A 335 -26.06 1.86 -20.34
N GLU A 336 -26.00 0.60 -19.92
CA GLU A 336 -26.83 0.07 -18.83
C GLU A 336 -26.12 -1.09 -18.11
N ALA A 337 -26.20 -1.11 -16.79
CA ALA A 337 -25.83 -2.23 -15.94
C ALA A 337 -27.10 -2.92 -15.42
N VAL A 338 -27.25 -4.21 -15.73
CA VAL A 338 -28.41 -4.99 -15.34
C VAL A 338 -28.05 -5.86 -14.13
N LEU A 339 -28.81 -5.72 -13.07
CA LEU A 339 -28.61 -6.43 -11.82
C LEU A 339 -29.40 -7.75 -11.82
N ALA A 340 -28.98 -8.71 -10.99
CA ALA A 340 -29.61 -10.03 -10.89
C ALA A 340 -31.08 -9.98 -10.42
N ASN A 341 -31.48 -8.89 -9.75
CA ASN A 341 -32.87 -8.65 -9.36
C ASN A 341 -33.74 -8.07 -10.51
N GLY A 342 -33.19 -7.91 -11.72
CA GLY A 342 -33.85 -7.34 -12.89
C GLY A 342 -33.81 -5.82 -12.98
N GLU A 343 -33.27 -5.13 -11.96
CA GLU A 343 -33.08 -3.68 -12.00
C GLU A 343 -32.05 -3.29 -13.06
N LYS A 344 -32.31 -2.14 -13.69
CA LYS A 344 -31.50 -1.61 -14.79
C LYS A 344 -30.99 -0.23 -14.42
N LEU A 345 -29.67 -0.09 -14.33
CA LEU A 345 -29.01 1.15 -13.96
C LEU A 345 -28.41 1.79 -15.22
N PRO A 346 -28.77 3.03 -15.57
CA PRO A 346 -28.06 3.78 -16.59
C PRO A 346 -26.57 3.87 -16.25
N ALA A 347 -25.70 3.54 -17.21
CA ALA A 347 -24.26 3.47 -17.01
C ALA A 347 -23.54 3.97 -18.26
N ASP A 348 -22.98 5.18 -18.19
CA ASP A 348 -22.12 5.71 -19.26
C ASP A 348 -20.66 5.26 -19.07
N VAL A 349 -20.30 4.97 -17.81
CA VAL A 349 -18.99 4.46 -17.38
C VAL A 349 -19.21 3.39 -16.31
N VAL A 350 -18.48 2.28 -16.42
CA VAL A 350 -18.42 1.24 -15.40
C VAL A 350 -17.01 1.13 -14.85
N VAL A 351 -16.89 1.19 -13.52
CA VAL A 351 -15.62 1.03 -12.82
C VAL A 351 -15.61 -0.31 -12.09
N VAL A 352 -14.59 -1.12 -12.35
CA VAL A 352 -14.49 -2.50 -11.83
C VAL A 352 -13.59 -2.56 -10.61
N GLY A 353 -14.16 -2.87 -9.45
CA GLY A 353 -13.51 -2.95 -8.14
C GLY A 353 -13.80 -4.26 -7.39
N VAL A 354 -13.92 -5.38 -8.12
CA VAL A 354 -14.35 -6.71 -7.61
C VAL A 354 -13.20 -7.57 -7.04
N GLY A 355 -12.17 -6.93 -6.49
CA GLY A 355 -11.00 -7.59 -5.91
C GLY A 355 -9.88 -7.88 -6.91
N SER A 356 -8.80 -8.48 -6.41
CA SER A 356 -7.59 -8.79 -7.18
C SER A 356 -7.20 -10.27 -7.09
N ILE A 357 -6.27 -10.67 -7.96
CA ILE A 357 -5.60 -11.97 -7.93
C ILE A 357 -4.08 -11.80 -8.06
N PRO A 358 -3.28 -12.66 -7.41
CA PRO A 358 -1.83 -12.68 -7.56
C PRO A 358 -1.41 -12.76 -9.04
N SER A 359 -0.44 -11.93 -9.44
CA SER A 359 0.10 -11.90 -10.80
C SER A 359 1.17 -12.99 -10.98
N SER A 360 0.78 -14.25 -10.84
CA SER A 360 1.68 -15.42 -10.83
C SER A 360 1.35 -16.46 -11.91
N ALA A 361 0.43 -16.14 -12.83
CA ALA A 361 -0.08 -17.08 -13.84
C ALA A 361 1.05 -17.67 -14.73
N PHE A 362 2.07 -16.86 -15.05
CA PHE A 362 3.26 -17.26 -15.81
C PHE A 362 4.12 -18.34 -15.15
N LEU A 363 3.86 -18.64 -13.88
CA LEU A 363 4.52 -19.70 -13.10
C LEU A 363 3.73 -21.02 -13.11
N LYS A 364 2.57 -21.07 -13.80
CA LYS A 364 1.75 -22.29 -13.86
C LYS A 364 2.52 -23.41 -14.55
N GLY A 365 2.52 -24.60 -13.94
CA GLY A 365 3.27 -25.76 -14.43
C GLY A 365 4.75 -25.78 -14.04
N THR A 366 5.24 -24.78 -13.29
CA THR A 366 6.59 -24.80 -12.70
C THR A 366 6.58 -25.45 -11.31
N SER A 367 7.77 -25.71 -10.76
CA SER A 367 7.94 -26.33 -9.44
C SER A 367 7.77 -25.37 -8.26
N ILE A 368 7.49 -24.08 -8.48
CA ILE A 368 7.31 -23.12 -7.39
C ILE A 368 5.98 -23.34 -6.68
N ALA A 369 6.01 -23.40 -5.35
CA ALA A 369 4.84 -23.64 -4.53
C ALA A 369 3.91 -22.42 -4.53
N ARG A 370 2.62 -22.66 -4.78
CA ARG A 370 1.57 -21.64 -4.77
C ARG A 370 0.34 -22.19 -4.08
N ASP A 371 -0.43 -21.32 -3.43
CA ASP A 371 -1.73 -21.68 -2.88
C ASP A 371 -2.81 -21.78 -3.97
N ASP A 372 -4.02 -22.17 -3.58
CA ASP A 372 -5.17 -22.33 -4.49
C ASP A 372 -5.60 -21.03 -5.17
N ASN A 373 -5.25 -19.87 -4.59
CA ASN A 373 -5.49 -18.55 -5.17
C ASN A 373 -4.37 -18.12 -6.13
N GLY A 374 -3.31 -18.92 -6.24
CA GLY A 374 -2.13 -18.65 -7.04
C GLY A 374 -1.08 -17.78 -6.34
N ALA A 375 -1.23 -17.45 -5.05
CA ALA A 375 -0.21 -16.71 -4.33
C ALA A 375 1.04 -17.57 -4.13
N ILE A 376 2.23 -16.99 -4.29
CA ILE A 376 3.50 -17.70 -4.09
C ILE A 376 3.71 -17.90 -2.60
N LEU A 377 3.95 -19.13 -2.17
CA LEU A 377 4.23 -19.43 -0.77
C LEU A 377 5.67 -19.02 -0.44
N VAL A 378 5.83 -18.26 0.63
CA VAL A 378 7.15 -17.89 1.17
C VAL A 378 7.27 -18.19 2.66
N ASP A 379 8.50 -18.23 3.16
CA ASP A 379 8.82 -18.27 4.60
C ASP A 379 9.00 -16.84 5.17
N LEU A 380 9.40 -16.72 6.45
CA LEU A 380 9.67 -15.41 7.07
C LEU A 380 10.87 -14.67 6.47
N HIS A 381 11.74 -15.36 5.71
CA HIS A 381 12.85 -14.77 4.98
C HIS A 381 12.46 -14.26 3.59
N MET A 382 11.18 -14.38 3.21
CA MET A 382 10.66 -14.13 1.86
C MET A 382 11.22 -15.09 0.80
N GLN A 383 11.76 -16.24 1.24
CA GLN A 383 12.27 -17.30 0.36
C GLN A 383 11.14 -18.19 -0.12
N THR A 384 11.21 -18.60 -1.38
CA THR A 384 10.32 -19.62 -1.96
C THR A 384 10.92 -21.01 -1.75
N ASN A 385 10.20 -22.06 -2.13
CA ASN A 385 10.75 -23.42 -2.15
C ASN A 385 11.85 -23.64 -3.21
N ILE A 386 12.11 -22.66 -4.08
CA ILE A 386 13.15 -22.73 -5.11
C ILE A 386 14.40 -21.98 -4.63
N PRO A 387 15.59 -22.62 -4.58
CA PRO A 387 16.82 -21.96 -4.16
C PRO A 387 17.12 -20.70 -4.97
N ASN A 388 17.57 -19.65 -4.28
CA ASN A 388 17.89 -18.34 -4.88
C ASN A 388 16.68 -17.61 -5.51
N VAL A 389 15.45 -18.03 -5.22
CA VAL A 389 14.22 -17.37 -5.66
C VAL A 389 13.44 -16.91 -4.43
N PHE A 390 13.17 -15.61 -4.41
CA PHE A 390 12.40 -14.90 -3.40
C PHE A 390 11.12 -14.38 -4.02
N ALA A 391 10.10 -14.09 -3.21
CA ALA A 391 8.90 -13.40 -3.65
C ALA A 391 8.44 -12.37 -2.61
N ALA A 392 7.85 -11.26 -3.05
CA ALA A 392 7.48 -10.16 -2.17
C ALA A 392 6.25 -9.38 -2.67
N GLY A 393 5.60 -8.64 -1.76
CA GLY A 393 4.40 -7.85 -2.05
C GLY A 393 3.14 -8.69 -2.32
N ASP A 394 2.16 -8.12 -3.02
CA ASP A 394 0.81 -8.70 -3.17
C ASP A 394 0.74 -10.04 -3.91
N VAL A 395 1.85 -10.56 -4.46
CA VAL A 395 1.90 -11.85 -5.14
C VAL A 395 2.06 -13.03 -4.16
N VAL A 396 2.34 -12.77 -2.88
CA VAL A 396 2.70 -13.82 -1.92
C VAL A 396 1.62 -14.14 -0.90
N SER A 397 1.71 -15.36 -0.36
CA SER A 397 1.16 -15.73 0.93
C SER A 397 2.34 -16.02 1.86
N PHE A 398 2.34 -15.42 3.06
CA PHE A 398 3.43 -15.50 4.02
C PHE A 398 2.93 -15.82 5.43
N PRO A 399 3.78 -16.35 6.33
CA PRO A 399 3.43 -16.59 7.72
C PRO A 399 3.18 -15.27 8.45
N VAL A 400 1.97 -15.08 8.99
CA VAL A 400 1.63 -13.89 9.76
C VAL A 400 1.74 -14.21 11.25
N ALA A 401 2.71 -13.60 11.94
CA ALA A 401 2.94 -13.83 13.37
C ALA A 401 1.68 -13.62 14.23
N LEU A 402 0.89 -12.59 13.91
CA LEU A 402 -0.40 -12.28 14.60
C LEU A 402 -1.52 -13.30 14.34
N LEU A 403 -1.31 -14.23 13.41
CA LEU A 403 -2.21 -15.36 13.13
C LEU A 403 -1.55 -16.69 13.50
N ASN A 404 -0.70 -16.71 14.54
CA ASN A 404 0.04 -17.91 14.98
C ASN A 404 0.90 -18.55 13.87
N GLY A 405 1.37 -17.74 12.91
CA GLY A 405 2.16 -18.21 11.77
C GLY A 405 1.34 -18.75 10.60
N ASP A 406 0.00 -18.67 10.64
CA ASP A 406 -0.84 -19.04 9.50
C ASP A 406 -0.43 -18.26 8.25
N GLN A 407 -0.46 -18.96 7.11
CA GLN A 407 -0.22 -18.38 5.81
C GLN A 407 -1.38 -17.44 5.41
N SER A 408 -1.06 -16.21 5.03
CA SER A 408 -2.03 -15.25 4.53
C SER A 408 -1.41 -14.26 3.53
N SER A 409 -2.24 -13.78 2.61
CA SER A 409 -1.91 -12.63 1.76
C SER A 409 -2.47 -11.35 2.39
N ILE A 410 -1.64 -10.30 2.44
CA ILE A 410 -2.03 -8.97 2.92
C ILE A 410 -1.61 -7.94 1.88
N HIS A 411 -2.59 -7.29 1.25
CA HIS A 411 -2.36 -6.34 0.14
C HIS A 411 -2.24 -4.90 0.64
N HIS A 412 -1.31 -4.66 1.55
CA HIS A 412 -1.01 -3.32 2.08
C HIS A 412 0.33 -2.85 1.54
N GLN A 413 0.42 -1.58 1.14
CA GLN A 413 1.67 -0.98 0.67
C GLN A 413 2.81 -1.17 1.70
N GLN A 414 2.51 -0.90 2.97
CA GLN A 414 3.45 -1.06 4.09
C GLN A 414 4.03 -2.48 4.18
N VAL A 415 3.19 -3.50 4.02
CA VAL A 415 3.60 -4.91 4.07
C VAL A 415 4.45 -5.25 2.85
N ALA A 416 4.07 -4.77 1.65
CA ALA A 416 4.85 -4.99 0.45
C ALA A 416 6.25 -4.36 0.50
N GLU A 417 6.37 -3.17 1.07
CA GLU A 417 7.66 -2.52 1.33
C GLU A 417 8.51 -3.33 2.33
N ALA A 418 7.90 -3.79 3.43
CA ALA A 418 8.58 -4.67 4.38
C ALA A 418 9.08 -5.97 3.71
N HIS A 419 8.24 -6.64 2.90
CA HIS A 419 8.64 -7.83 2.16
C HIS A 419 9.86 -7.55 1.25
N GLY A 420 9.86 -6.42 0.53
CA GLY A 420 10.98 -6.02 -0.31
C GLY A 420 12.28 -5.86 0.47
N HIS A 421 12.21 -5.21 1.63
CA HIS A 421 13.35 -5.00 2.51
C HIS A 421 13.94 -6.31 3.03
N PHE A 422 13.10 -7.15 3.65
CA PHE A 422 13.55 -8.44 4.20
C PHE A 422 14.03 -9.40 3.11
N ALA A 423 13.39 -9.41 1.93
CA ALA A 423 13.89 -10.16 0.79
C ALA A 423 15.31 -9.73 0.40
N ALA A 424 15.61 -8.42 0.33
CA ALA A 424 16.96 -7.94 0.03
C ALA A 424 18.00 -8.37 1.08
N LEU A 425 17.67 -8.25 2.36
CA LEU A 425 18.56 -8.70 3.45
C LEU A 425 18.90 -10.19 3.32
N ASN A 426 17.91 -11.01 2.98
CA ASN A 426 18.06 -12.46 2.88
C ASN A 426 18.67 -12.91 1.55
N MET A 427 18.46 -12.17 0.47
CA MET A 427 19.23 -12.28 -0.77
C MET A 427 20.73 -12.10 -0.51
N LEU A 428 21.08 -11.20 0.42
CA LEU A 428 22.45 -10.97 0.92
C LEU A 428 22.88 -11.92 2.05
N LYS A 429 22.09 -12.97 2.34
CA LYS A 429 22.38 -13.99 3.36
C LYS A 429 22.53 -13.43 4.78
N LYS A 430 21.75 -12.40 5.13
CA LYS A 430 21.74 -11.83 6.49
C LYS A 430 20.84 -12.55 7.49
N GLU A 431 20.05 -13.53 7.06
CA GLU A 431 19.20 -14.39 7.90
C GLU A 431 18.31 -13.57 8.87
N ARG A 432 17.42 -12.76 8.29
CA ARG A 432 16.49 -11.88 9.00
C ARG A 432 15.06 -12.31 8.78
N ASP A 433 14.38 -12.67 9.86
CA ASP A 433 12.95 -12.92 9.86
C ASP A 433 12.15 -11.62 9.70
N LEU A 434 11.13 -11.65 8.86
CA LEU A 434 10.13 -10.59 8.76
C LEU A 434 9.44 -10.39 10.12
N HIS A 435 9.60 -9.19 10.68
CA HIS A 435 8.87 -8.77 11.88
C HIS A 435 8.14 -7.46 11.59
N THR A 436 6.82 -7.53 11.43
CA THR A 436 5.99 -6.36 11.14
C THR A 436 4.56 -6.52 11.64
N VAL A 437 3.92 -5.40 11.98
CA VAL A 437 2.48 -5.33 12.20
C VAL A 437 1.83 -4.72 10.97
N PRO A 438 0.97 -5.47 10.25
CA PRO A 438 0.27 -4.94 9.09
C PRO A 438 -0.47 -3.64 9.44
N PHE A 439 -0.20 -2.58 8.69
CA PHE A 439 -0.83 -1.28 8.88
C PHE A 439 -1.50 -0.80 7.60
N PHE A 440 -2.74 -0.33 7.71
CA PHE A 440 -3.49 0.26 6.62
C PHE A 440 -4.06 1.61 7.04
N TRP A 441 -4.16 2.50 6.07
CA TRP A 441 -4.65 3.85 6.27
C TRP A 441 -5.41 4.32 5.04
N THR A 442 -6.45 5.10 5.28
CA THR A 442 -7.14 5.83 4.23
C THR A 442 -7.80 7.08 4.80
N THR A 443 -8.17 8.00 3.92
CA THR A 443 -9.07 9.12 4.26
C THR A 443 -10.29 8.98 3.37
N LEU A 444 -11.48 9.11 3.97
CA LEU A 444 -12.74 9.11 3.25
C LEU A 444 -13.56 10.33 3.69
N LEU A 445 -13.91 11.21 2.75
CA LEU A 445 -14.67 12.45 3.00
C LEU A 445 -14.10 13.28 4.18
N GLY A 446 -12.77 13.42 4.23
CA GLY A 446 -12.05 14.14 5.28
C GLY A 446 -11.96 13.42 6.63
N LYS A 447 -12.49 12.19 6.75
CA LYS A 447 -12.38 11.35 7.95
C LYS A 447 -11.19 10.40 7.82
N SER A 448 -10.33 10.36 8.82
CA SER A 448 -9.21 9.42 8.88
C SER A 448 -9.71 8.04 9.29
N ILE A 449 -9.35 7.03 8.50
CA ILE A 449 -9.57 5.61 8.83
C ILE A 449 -8.21 4.94 8.91
N ARG A 450 -7.99 4.21 10.01
CA ARG A 450 -6.74 3.49 10.28
C ARG A 450 -7.03 2.05 10.66
N TYR A 451 -6.09 1.18 10.39
CA TYR A 451 -6.16 -0.22 10.76
C TYR A 451 -4.76 -0.77 11.06
N ALA A 452 -4.62 -1.54 12.14
CA ALA A 452 -3.39 -2.24 12.48
C ALA A 452 -3.70 -3.69 12.90
N GLY A 453 -2.80 -4.60 12.57
CA GLY A 453 -2.89 -6.03 12.92
C GLY A 453 -3.59 -6.86 11.84
N CYS A 454 -4.08 -8.04 12.23
CA CYS A 454 -4.80 -8.94 11.33
C CYS A 454 -6.04 -9.52 12.01
N GLY A 455 -7.21 -9.06 11.58
CA GLY A 455 -8.50 -9.46 12.14
C GLY A 455 -9.06 -10.71 11.50
N LYS A 456 -8.27 -11.54 10.82
CA LYS A 456 -8.75 -12.78 10.19
C LYS A 456 -9.13 -13.79 11.28
N GLY A 457 -10.37 -14.28 11.23
CA GLY A 457 -10.87 -15.25 12.21
C GLY A 457 -11.23 -14.66 13.58
N TYR A 458 -11.43 -13.34 13.67
CA TYR A 458 -11.98 -12.74 14.91
C TYR A 458 -13.38 -13.30 15.22
N THR A 459 -13.70 -13.38 16.51
CA THR A 459 -14.98 -13.89 17.02
C THR A 459 -15.79 -12.83 17.73
N ASP A 460 -15.16 -11.74 18.17
CA ASP A 460 -15.83 -10.67 18.91
C ASP A 460 -15.19 -9.29 18.63
N THR A 461 -15.88 -8.21 18.98
CA THR A 461 -15.40 -6.84 18.83
C THR A 461 -15.74 -5.99 20.04
N VAL A 462 -14.79 -5.15 20.45
CA VAL A 462 -15.02 -4.11 21.48
C VAL A 462 -14.95 -2.74 20.83
N VAL A 463 -15.97 -1.91 21.05
CA VAL A 463 -16.05 -0.55 20.49
C VAL A 463 -15.87 0.50 21.58
N LYS A 464 -15.00 1.47 21.32
CA LYS A 464 -14.77 2.64 22.17
C LYS A 464 -15.09 3.93 21.42
N GLY A 465 -15.73 4.88 22.09
CA GLY A 465 -16.17 6.14 21.48
C GLY A 465 -17.59 6.06 20.95
N SER A 466 -17.91 6.87 19.94
CA SER A 466 -19.28 6.99 19.41
C SER A 466 -19.30 6.76 17.90
N LEU A 467 -20.12 5.79 17.49
CA LEU A 467 -20.41 5.53 16.08
C LEU A 467 -21.18 6.70 15.47
N GLU A 468 -22.16 7.25 16.19
CA GLU A 468 -22.98 8.38 15.77
C GLU A 468 -22.15 9.64 15.50
N GLN A 469 -21.18 9.94 16.38
CA GLN A 469 -20.27 11.09 16.23
C GLN A 469 -19.16 10.83 15.20
N GLN A 470 -19.10 9.64 14.59
CA GLN A 470 -18.03 9.25 13.68
C GLN A 470 -16.65 9.49 14.32
N LYS A 471 -16.49 9.01 15.55
CA LYS A 471 -15.23 9.08 16.29
C LYS A 471 -15.14 7.89 17.24
N PHE A 472 -14.50 6.83 16.77
CA PHE A 472 -14.46 5.57 17.50
C PHE A 472 -13.21 4.75 17.17
N LEU A 473 -12.96 3.76 18.02
CA LEU A 473 -11.95 2.73 17.93
C LEU A 473 -12.63 1.38 18.11
N ILE A 474 -12.28 0.40 17.27
CA ILE A 474 -12.79 -0.97 17.32
C ILE A 474 -11.60 -1.89 17.52
N PHE A 475 -11.68 -2.76 18.51
CA PHE A 475 -10.78 -3.89 18.69
C PHE A 475 -11.41 -5.16 18.13
N TYR A 476 -10.63 -5.95 17.41
CA TYR A 476 -11.03 -7.27 16.92
C TYR A 476 -10.42 -8.33 17.82
N ILE A 477 -11.27 -9.17 18.41
CA ILE A 477 -10.89 -10.17 19.41
C ILE A 477 -10.91 -11.56 18.78
N ARG A 478 -9.82 -12.31 18.98
CA ARG A 478 -9.70 -13.72 18.66
C ARG A 478 -9.08 -14.42 19.86
N ASP A 479 -9.65 -15.54 20.28
CA ASP A 479 -9.14 -16.34 21.41
C ASP A 479 -8.91 -15.49 22.69
N GLY A 480 -9.84 -14.57 22.98
CA GLY A 480 -9.79 -13.68 24.15
C GLY A 480 -8.86 -12.47 24.05
N HIS A 481 -8.14 -12.30 22.93
CA HIS A 481 -7.12 -11.25 22.78
C HIS A 481 -7.32 -10.40 21.53
N VAL A 482 -6.87 -9.13 21.60
CA VAL A 482 -6.86 -8.21 20.46
C VAL A 482 -5.85 -8.69 19.41
N THR A 483 -6.34 -8.91 18.18
CA THR A 483 -5.51 -9.27 17.02
C THR A 483 -5.43 -8.16 15.96
N ALA A 484 -6.38 -7.23 16.00
CA ALA A 484 -6.37 -6.04 15.18
C ALA A 484 -7.14 -4.89 15.84
N ALA A 485 -6.93 -3.68 15.34
CA ALA A 485 -7.77 -2.54 15.67
C ALA A 485 -8.02 -1.66 14.45
N ALA A 486 -9.22 -1.10 14.36
CA ALA A 486 -9.61 -0.10 13.37
C ALA A 486 -10.07 1.18 14.07
N SER A 487 -9.84 2.35 13.48
CA SER A 487 -10.41 3.59 13.99
C SER A 487 -10.97 4.48 12.90
N LEU A 488 -11.88 5.35 13.31
CA LEU A 488 -12.35 6.49 12.53
C LEU A 488 -12.15 7.76 13.37
N ASN A 489 -11.37 8.71 12.85
CA ASN A 489 -11.02 9.99 13.52
C ASN A 489 -10.48 9.86 14.95
N CYS A 490 -9.80 8.77 15.27
CA CYS A 490 -9.24 8.48 16.59
C CYS A 490 -7.71 8.36 16.57
N ASP A 491 -7.03 9.18 15.77
CA ASP A 491 -5.56 9.19 15.74
C ASP A 491 -5.01 9.72 17.09
N PRO A 492 -3.91 9.15 17.64
CA PRO A 492 -3.06 8.10 17.08
C PRO A 492 -3.32 6.70 17.65
N MET A 493 -4.54 6.38 18.10
CA MET A 493 -4.82 5.15 18.88
C MET A 493 -4.40 3.86 18.16
N VAL A 494 -4.63 3.77 16.85
CA VAL A 494 -4.23 2.59 16.06
C VAL A 494 -2.71 2.47 15.93
N SER A 495 -1.98 3.59 15.91
CA SER A 495 -0.51 3.58 15.96
C SER A 495 0.00 3.10 17.32
N LEU A 496 -0.71 3.42 18.40
CA LEU A 496 -0.37 2.93 19.73
C LEU A 496 -0.55 1.41 19.83
N ILE A 497 -1.68 0.92 19.32
CA ILE A 497 -1.97 -0.53 19.32
C ILE A 497 -0.97 -1.28 18.44
N ALA A 498 -0.59 -0.72 17.29
CA ALA A 498 0.46 -1.29 16.45
C ALA A 498 1.78 -1.48 17.22
N GLU A 499 2.21 -0.50 18.03
CA GLU A 499 3.41 -0.66 18.88
C GLU A 499 3.24 -1.73 19.96
N VAL A 500 2.05 -1.87 20.56
CA VAL A 500 1.80 -2.93 21.55
C VAL A 500 1.91 -4.31 20.90
N LEU A 501 1.26 -4.50 19.74
CA LEU A 501 1.30 -5.74 18.97
C LEU A 501 2.73 -6.04 18.48
N TYR A 502 3.47 -5.04 18.02
CA TYR A 502 4.85 -5.21 17.54
C TYR A 502 5.79 -5.69 18.64
N LEU A 503 5.56 -5.28 19.89
CA LEU A 503 6.33 -5.72 21.06
C LEU A 503 5.93 -7.12 21.55
N GLY A 504 5.03 -7.82 20.85
CA GLY A 504 4.54 -9.15 21.23
C GLY A 504 3.66 -9.14 22.48
N LYS A 505 3.18 -7.97 22.90
CA LYS A 505 2.26 -7.86 24.03
C LYS A 505 0.84 -8.15 23.56
N GLN A 506 0.12 -8.92 24.37
CA GLN A 506 -1.30 -9.17 24.17
C GLN A 506 -2.11 -8.14 24.93
N ILE A 507 -3.26 -7.75 24.36
CA ILE A 507 -4.28 -6.96 25.04
C ILE A 507 -5.46 -7.91 25.22
N SER A 508 -5.88 -8.17 26.46
CA SER A 508 -7.04 -9.03 26.70
C SER A 508 -8.34 -8.33 26.32
N LYS A 509 -9.42 -9.10 26.15
CA LYS A 509 -10.75 -8.52 25.93
C LYS A 509 -11.14 -7.59 27.10
N GLU A 510 -10.87 -8.00 28.33
CA GLU A 510 -11.19 -7.24 29.54
C GLU A 510 -10.41 -5.92 29.61
N GLU A 511 -9.15 -5.89 29.15
CA GLU A 511 -8.37 -4.65 29.02
C GLU A 511 -8.88 -3.75 27.89
N ALA A 512 -9.47 -4.35 26.86
CA ALA A 512 -10.06 -3.62 25.74
C ALA A 512 -11.45 -3.04 26.08
N GLU A 513 -12.20 -3.65 27.02
CA GLU A 513 -13.51 -3.22 27.55
C GLU A 513 -13.44 -2.01 28.49
#